data_AF-A0A933ALE1-F1
#
_entry.id   AF-A0A933ALE1-F1
#
_cell.length_a   1.000
_cell.length_b   1.000
_cell.length_c   1.000
_cell.angle_alpha   90.00
_cell.angle_beta   90.00
_cell.angle_gamma   90.00
#
_symmetry.space_group_name_H-M   'P 1'
#
loop_
_entity.id
_entity.type
_entity.pdbx_description
1 polymer ?
#
loop_
_entity_poly.entity_id
_entity_poly.type
_entity_poly.pdbx_seq_one_letter_code
_entity_poly.pdbx_strand_id
1 'polypeptide(L)'
;MLKTFRRSFMPAAWLGWQVESNWTDPFVFFVFSILKPIASVLILVFMYHAVSRTGSNSPIYSYIYIGNAFYIYVGAVMSGGSYSILDDRERYRTLKYIYIAPVSIPVYLFGRAVARFITGTIAVAITLVAGVLFFKVPINPVTANWPMLLAAMALGVLCLTFMGITLGAWTLTLRIEPWFVGEAVAAALYLFSGAIFPITILPRFLQPIGFILPITYWLELIRRALLGTGAAAFPTLAGFGNGQLFGILGGITAAFGLIAAFAYRYFDRVARDNGMIDSQNNF
;
A
#
# COMPACT_ATOMS: atom_id res chain seq x y z
N MET A 1 8.82 -12.68 -24.39
CA MET A 1 8.69 -11.96 -23.10
C MET A 1 7.45 -11.07 -23.05
N LEU A 2 7.28 -10.07 -23.95
CA LEU A 2 6.09 -9.18 -23.98
C LEU A 2 4.74 -9.89 -24.15
N LYS A 3 4.65 -10.91 -25.00
CA LYS A 3 3.41 -11.70 -25.18
C LYS A 3 2.99 -12.43 -23.88
N THR A 4 3.95 -13.01 -23.16
CA THR A 4 3.72 -13.69 -21.87
C THR A 4 3.33 -12.70 -20.78
N PHE A 5 3.98 -11.54 -20.75
CA PHE A 5 3.63 -10.46 -19.82
C PHE A 5 2.18 -10.00 -20.01
N ARG A 6 1.79 -9.66 -21.26
CA ARG A 6 0.42 -9.23 -21.56
C ARG A 6 -0.61 -10.31 -21.23
N ARG A 7 -0.32 -11.57 -21.55
CA ARG A 7 -1.19 -12.73 -21.26
C ARG A 7 -1.32 -13.03 -19.77
N SER A 8 -0.35 -12.65 -18.94
CA SER A 8 -0.43 -12.84 -17.49
C SER A 8 -1.07 -11.63 -16.80
N PHE A 9 -0.63 -10.42 -17.17
CA PHE A 9 -0.97 -9.18 -16.48
C PHE A 9 -2.43 -8.74 -16.70
N MET A 10 -2.89 -8.64 -17.95
CA MET A 10 -4.23 -8.12 -18.24
C MET A 10 -5.34 -9.01 -17.64
N PRO A 11 -5.30 -10.34 -17.82
CA PRO A 11 -6.30 -11.21 -17.20
C PRO A 11 -6.25 -11.18 -15.68
N ALA A 12 -5.05 -11.12 -15.08
CA ALA A 12 -4.91 -11.04 -13.63
C ALA A 12 -5.46 -9.73 -13.05
N ALA A 13 -5.20 -8.60 -13.71
CA ALA A 13 -5.75 -7.31 -13.29
C ALA A 13 -7.27 -7.25 -13.44
N TRP A 14 -7.81 -7.79 -14.54
CA TRP A 14 -9.25 -7.88 -14.75
C TRP A 14 -9.94 -8.80 -13.74
N LEU A 15 -9.37 -9.99 -13.51
CA LEU A 15 -9.86 -10.93 -12.49
C LEU A 15 -9.82 -10.29 -11.10
N GLY A 16 -8.71 -9.62 -10.77
CA GLY A 16 -8.60 -8.87 -9.51
C GLY A 16 -9.71 -7.83 -9.38
N TRP A 17 -9.98 -7.05 -10.43
CA TRP A 17 -11.08 -6.08 -10.41
C TRP A 17 -12.43 -6.74 -10.17
N GLN A 18 -12.73 -7.85 -10.85
CA GLN A 18 -13.98 -8.59 -10.65
C GLN A 18 -14.11 -9.14 -9.22
N VAL A 19 -13.04 -9.68 -8.65
CA VAL A 19 -13.04 -10.15 -7.25
C VAL A 19 -13.33 -8.99 -6.29
N GLU A 20 -12.76 -7.81 -6.54
CA GLU A 20 -12.94 -6.64 -5.69
C GLU A 20 -14.29 -5.93 -5.86
N SER A 21 -14.86 -5.92 -7.06
CA SER A 21 -16.05 -5.14 -7.37
C SER A 21 -17.35 -5.95 -7.32
N ASN A 22 -17.28 -7.27 -7.55
CA ASN A 22 -18.46 -8.10 -7.81
C ASN A 22 -18.91 -8.96 -6.62
N TRP A 23 -18.48 -8.62 -5.40
CA TRP A 23 -18.92 -9.34 -4.19
C TRP A 23 -20.33 -8.94 -3.72
N THR A 24 -20.91 -7.89 -4.29
CA THR A 24 -22.25 -7.36 -3.95
C THR A 24 -22.85 -6.60 -5.14
N ASP A 25 -24.07 -6.09 -4.99
CA ASP A 25 -24.69 -5.26 -6.02
C ASP A 25 -23.91 -3.94 -6.23
N PRO A 26 -23.92 -3.36 -7.45
CA PRO A 26 -23.12 -2.17 -7.75
C PRO A 26 -23.41 -0.97 -6.85
N PHE A 27 -24.63 -0.84 -6.33
CA PHE A 27 -25.01 0.26 -5.45
C PHE A 27 -24.39 0.09 -4.06
N VAL A 28 -24.51 -1.10 -3.45
CA VAL A 28 -23.89 -1.42 -2.16
C VAL A 28 -22.37 -1.31 -2.26
N PHE A 29 -21.77 -1.81 -3.34
CA PHE A 29 -20.33 -1.66 -3.60
C PHE A 29 -19.90 -0.19 -3.57
N PHE A 30 -20.63 0.68 -4.28
CA PHE A 30 -20.34 2.11 -4.34
C PHE A 30 -20.49 2.77 -2.96
N VAL A 31 -21.57 2.46 -2.23
CA VAL A 31 -21.80 2.97 -0.87
C VAL A 31 -20.64 2.58 0.06
N PHE A 32 -20.23 1.31 0.09
CA PHE A 32 -19.12 0.88 0.94
C PHE A 32 -17.77 1.47 0.52
N SER A 33 -17.55 1.66 -0.78
CA SER A 33 -16.32 2.26 -1.31
C SER A 33 -16.15 3.73 -0.91
N ILE A 34 -17.26 4.43 -0.67
CA ILE A 34 -17.26 5.82 -0.17
C ILE A 34 -17.28 5.88 1.35
N LEU A 35 -18.13 5.06 1.98
CA LEU A 35 -18.37 5.14 3.41
C LEU A 35 -17.16 4.66 4.22
N LYS A 36 -16.46 3.61 3.78
CA LYS A 36 -15.27 3.10 4.50
C LYS A 36 -14.14 4.14 4.62
N PRO A 37 -13.68 4.79 3.52
CA PRO A 37 -12.64 5.81 3.63
C PRO A 37 -13.09 7.06 4.38
N ILE A 38 -14.35 7.49 4.20
CA ILE A 38 -14.87 8.65 4.95
C ILE A 38 -14.93 8.33 6.44
N ALA A 39 -15.40 7.15 6.83
CA ALA A 39 -15.46 6.73 8.23
C ALA A 39 -14.07 6.67 8.86
N SER A 40 -13.06 6.10 8.17
CA SER A 40 -11.70 6.03 8.71
C SER A 40 -11.09 7.42 8.93
N VAL A 41 -11.35 8.34 8.01
CA VAL A 41 -10.90 9.74 8.11
C VAL A 41 -11.63 10.49 9.20
N LEU A 42 -12.94 10.28 9.35
CA LEU A 42 -13.73 10.90 10.41
C LEU A 42 -13.19 10.51 11.78
N ILE A 43 -12.85 9.23 12.00
CA ILE A 43 -12.21 8.79 13.25
C ILE A 43 -10.96 9.61 13.54
N LEU A 44 -10.11 9.81 12.53
CA LEU A 44 -8.88 10.57 12.69
C LEU A 44 -9.14 12.06 12.97
N VAL A 45 -10.06 12.67 12.22
CA VAL A 45 -10.43 14.08 12.42
C VAL A 45 -11.00 14.28 13.82
N PHE A 46 -11.93 13.42 14.25
CA PHE A 46 -12.49 13.46 15.59
C PHE A 46 -11.43 13.27 16.66
N MET A 47 -10.53 12.29 16.49
CA MET A 47 -9.42 12.08 17.41
C MET A 47 -8.57 13.35 17.52
N TYR A 48 -8.21 13.98 16.42
CA TYR A 48 -7.41 15.21 16.44
C TYR A 48 -8.16 16.39 17.07
N HIS A 49 -9.41 16.61 16.68
CA HIS A 49 -10.21 17.73 17.14
C HIS A 49 -10.58 17.62 18.63
N ALA A 50 -10.81 16.39 19.11
CA ALA A 50 -11.15 16.09 20.51
C ALA A 50 -9.91 16.02 21.42
N VAL A 51 -8.81 15.40 20.95
CA VAL A 51 -7.62 15.15 21.79
C VAL A 51 -6.63 16.31 21.72
N SER A 52 -6.33 16.84 20.53
CA SER A 52 -5.25 17.81 20.36
C SER A 52 -5.66 19.22 20.78
N ARG A 53 -6.97 19.54 20.77
CA ARG A 53 -7.54 20.89 20.99
C ARG A 53 -6.95 21.99 20.09
N THR A 54 -6.11 21.60 19.12
CA THR A 54 -5.50 22.45 18.12
C THR A 54 -6.46 22.62 16.95
N GLY A 55 -6.66 23.85 16.49
CA GLY A 55 -7.50 24.11 15.32
C GLY A 55 -6.96 23.49 14.03
N SER A 56 -7.83 23.43 13.01
CA SER A 56 -7.53 22.92 11.65
C SER A 56 -6.38 23.63 10.93
N ASN A 57 -5.94 24.79 11.44
CA ASN A 57 -4.86 25.59 10.85
C ASN A 57 -3.45 25.15 11.26
N SER A 58 -3.30 24.11 12.07
CA SER A 58 -1.98 23.64 12.48
C SER A 58 -1.31 22.79 11.39
N PRO A 59 -0.01 23.01 11.06
CA PRO A 59 0.71 22.22 10.06
C PRO A 59 0.72 20.71 10.34
N ILE A 60 0.64 20.31 11.62
CA ILE A 60 0.58 18.91 12.02
C ILE A 60 -0.71 18.23 11.54
N TYR A 61 -1.82 18.98 11.47
CA TYR A 61 -3.10 18.44 11.02
C TYR A 61 -3.01 17.96 9.57
N SER A 62 -2.48 18.81 8.69
CA SER A 62 -2.29 18.48 7.27
C SER A 62 -1.27 17.36 7.07
N TYR A 63 -0.20 17.33 7.89
CA TYR A 63 0.79 16.27 7.88
C TYR A 63 0.19 14.89 8.14
N ILE A 64 -0.63 14.77 9.20
CA ILE A 64 -1.26 13.52 9.61
C ILE A 64 -2.34 13.10 8.60
N TYR A 65 -3.16 14.06 8.17
CA TYR A 65 -4.25 13.80 7.23
C TYR A 65 -3.73 13.23 5.90
N ILE A 66 -2.72 13.88 5.30
CA ILE A 66 -2.13 13.41 4.04
C ILE A 66 -1.41 12.08 4.24
N GLY A 67 -0.66 11.94 5.35
CA GLY A 67 -0.01 10.68 5.70
C GLY A 67 -1.00 9.52 5.72
N ASN A 68 -2.15 9.71 6.37
CA ASN A 68 -3.23 8.74 6.47
C ASN A 68 -3.91 8.44 5.14
N ALA A 69 -4.26 9.50 4.39
CA ALA A 69 -4.92 9.37 3.10
C ALA A 69 -4.12 8.47 2.15
N PHE A 70 -2.82 8.70 2.05
CA PHE A 70 -1.95 7.89 1.20
C PHE A 70 -1.57 6.55 1.84
N TYR A 71 -1.65 6.42 3.17
CA TYR A 71 -1.43 5.12 3.84
C TYR A 71 -2.45 4.05 3.42
N ILE A 72 -3.63 4.44 2.96
CA ILE A 72 -4.63 3.52 2.38
C ILE A 72 -4.01 2.65 1.28
N TYR A 73 -3.08 3.18 0.48
CA TYR A 73 -2.37 2.42 -0.55
C TYR A 73 -1.48 1.32 0.03
N VAL A 74 -0.86 1.55 1.18
CA VAL A 74 0.02 0.56 1.83
C VAL A 74 -0.80 -0.68 2.15
N GLY A 75 -1.94 -0.50 2.83
CA GLY A 75 -2.87 -1.59 3.11
C GLY A 75 -3.37 -2.27 1.85
N ALA A 76 -3.87 -1.50 0.88
CA ALA A 76 -4.47 -2.05 -0.34
C ALA A 76 -3.49 -2.84 -1.22
N VAL A 77 -2.30 -2.30 -1.48
CA VAL A 77 -1.31 -2.94 -2.37
C VAL A 77 -0.67 -4.16 -1.69
N MET A 78 -0.39 -4.08 -0.38
CA MET A 78 0.19 -5.20 0.36
C MET A 78 -0.82 -6.34 0.56
N SER A 79 -2.09 -6.03 0.85
CA SER A 79 -3.15 -7.05 0.88
C SER A 79 -3.35 -7.65 -0.50
N GLY A 80 -3.32 -6.86 -1.58
CA GLY A 80 -3.44 -7.38 -2.95
C GLY A 80 -2.45 -8.49 -3.31
N GLY A 81 -1.18 -8.36 -2.89
CA GLY A 81 -0.15 -9.38 -3.12
C GLY A 81 -0.34 -10.63 -2.24
N SER A 82 -0.69 -10.45 -0.97
CA SER A 82 -0.83 -11.57 -0.01
C SER A 82 -2.16 -12.31 -0.15
N TYR A 83 -3.27 -11.58 -0.30
CA TYR A 83 -4.61 -12.13 -0.42
C TYR A 83 -4.81 -12.84 -1.74
N SER A 84 -4.20 -12.37 -2.84
CA SER A 84 -4.39 -13.02 -4.13
C SER A 84 -3.97 -14.50 -4.10
N ILE A 85 -2.87 -14.83 -3.41
CA ILE A 85 -2.44 -16.21 -3.23
C ILE A 85 -3.39 -16.99 -2.33
N LEU A 86 -3.84 -16.39 -1.22
CA LEU A 86 -4.76 -17.04 -0.27
C LEU A 86 -6.14 -17.27 -0.89
N ASP A 87 -6.70 -16.28 -1.59
CA ASP A 87 -7.94 -16.39 -2.36
C ASP A 87 -7.83 -17.53 -3.38
N ASP A 88 -6.77 -17.53 -4.18
CA ASP A 88 -6.63 -18.54 -5.24
C ASP A 88 -6.33 -19.93 -4.67
N ARG A 89 -5.60 -20.05 -3.55
CA ARG A 89 -5.26 -21.35 -2.93
C ARG A 89 -6.41 -21.93 -2.11
N GLU A 90 -6.92 -21.16 -1.14
CA GLU A 90 -7.83 -21.66 -0.11
C GLU A 90 -9.30 -21.46 -0.51
N ARG A 91 -9.65 -20.22 -0.90
CA ARG A 91 -11.06 -19.84 -1.12
C ARG A 91 -11.61 -20.36 -2.45
N TYR A 92 -10.88 -20.16 -3.54
CA TYR A 92 -11.30 -20.54 -4.88
C TYR A 92 -10.68 -21.86 -5.34
N ARG A 93 -9.60 -22.32 -4.69
CA ARG A 93 -8.88 -23.57 -5.02
C ARG A 93 -8.43 -23.65 -6.48
N THR A 94 -8.12 -22.49 -7.04
CA THR A 94 -7.70 -22.30 -8.44
C THR A 94 -6.20 -22.21 -8.60
N LEU A 95 -5.42 -22.05 -7.52
CA LEU A 95 -3.97 -21.84 -7.58
C LEU A 95 -3.26 -22.92 -8.41
N LYS A 96 -3.63 -24.19 -8.23
CA LYS A 96 -3.10 -25.32 -9.03
C LYS A 96 -3.29 -25.15 -10.54
N TYR A 97 -4.41 -24.57 -10.99
CA TYR A 97 -4.66 -24.31 -12.41
C TYR A 97 -3.80 -23.16 -12.92
N ILE A 98 -3.57 -22.13 -12.09
CA ILE A 98 -2.70 -20.99 -12.43
C ILE A 98 -1.26 -21.47 -12.62
N TYR A 99 -0.80 -22.43 -11.82
CA TYR A 99 0.54 -23.03 -11.94
C TYR A 99 0.73 -23.89 -13.20
N ILE A 100 -0.34 -24.46 -13.76
CA ILE A 100 -0.30 -25.25 -15.00
C ILE A 100 -0.44 -24.34 -16.24
N ALA A 101 -1.06 -23.17 -16.08
CA ALA A 101 -1.24 -22.20 -17.15
C ALA A 101 0.10 -21.59 -17.60
N PRO A 102 0.24 -21.17 -18.88
CA PRO A 102 1.44 -20.52 -19.40
C PRO A 102 1.53 -19.04 -18.95
N VAL A 103 1.48 -18.81 -17.64
CA VAL A 103 1.52 -17.50 -16.98
C VAL A 103 2.67 -17.43 -16.00
N SER A 104 3.22 -16.23 -15.82
CA SER A 104 4.23 -15.98 -14.79
C SER A 104 3.53 -15.50 -13.51
N ILE A 105 3.61 -16.27 -12.43
CA ILE A 105 2.98 -15.94 -11.13
C ILE A 105 3.38 -14.53 -10.64
N PRO A 106 4.65 -14.08 -10.68
CA PRO A 106 4.99 -12.72 -10.21
C PRO A 106 4.25 -11.61 -10.97
N VAL A 107 4.04 -11.78 -12.28
CA VAL A 107 3.28 -10.83 -13.11
C VAL A 107 1.79 -10.96 -12.86
N TYR A 108 1.30 -12.17 -12.55
CA TYR A 108 -0.07 -12.39 -12.12
C TYR A 108 -0.34 -11.65 -10.80
N LEU A 109 0.51 -11.81 -9.79
CA LEU A 109 0.41 -11.07 -8.52
C LEU A 109 0.50 -9.56 -8.73
N PHE A 110 1.36 -9.11 -9.64
CA PHE A 110 1.43 -7.71 -10.03
C PHE A 110 0.10 -7.20 -10.60
N GLY A 111 -0.53 -7.96 -11.50
CA GLY A 111 -1.85 -7.63 -12.03
C GLY A 111 -2.91 -7.57 -10.93
N ARG A 112 -2.92 -8.54 -10.00
CA ARG A 112 -3.84 -8.54 -8.84
C ARG A 112 -3.63 -7.32 -7.94
N ALA A 113 -2.38 -6.91 -7.70
CA ALA A 113 -2.05 -5.71 -6.93
C ALA A 113 -2.56 -4.42 -7.61
N VAL A 114 -2.58 -4.36 -8.95
CA VAL A 114 -3.11 -3.21 -9.69
C VAL A 114 -4.62 -3.02 -9.44
N ALA A 115 -5.40 -4.09 -9.36
CA ALA A 115 -6.82 -3.98 -9.04
C ALA A 115 -7.06 -3.32 -7.68
N ARG A 116 -6.28 -3.74 -6.66
CA ARG A 116 -6.31 -3.12 -5.32
C ARG A 116 -5.75 -1.70 -5.31
N PHE A 117 -4.78 -1.40 -6.14
CA PHE A 117 -4.30 -0.03 -6.32
C PHE A 117 -5.39 0.89 -6.89
N ILE A 118 -6.21 0.41 -7.83
CA ILE A 118 -7.33 1.18 -8.39
C ILE A 118 -8.37 1.47 -7.31
N THR A 119 -8.82 0.46 -6.55
CA THR A 119 -9.78 0.66 -5.47
C THR A 119 -9.21 1.54 -4.35
N GLY A 120 -7.92 1.36 -4.02
CA GLY A 120 -7.18 2.24 -3.12
C GLY A 120 -7.12 3.69 -3.61
N THR A 121 -6.93 3.91 -4.92
CA THR A 121 -6.91 5.25 -5.53
C THR A 121 -8.25 5.95 -5.40
N ILE A 122 -9.36 5.23 -5.62
CA ILE A 122 -10.70 5.75 -5.41
C ILE A 122 -10.87 6.18 -3.94
N ALA A 123 -10.46 5.33 -3.00
CA ALA A 123 -10.53 5.63 -1.57
C ALA A 123 -9.66 6.83 -1.16
N VAL A 124 -8.44 6.96 -1.69
CA VAL A 124 -7.55 8.11 -1.44
C VAL A 124 -8.15 9.38 -2.04
N ALA A 125 -8.68 9.33 -3.26
CA ALA A 125 -9.31 10.48 -3.90
C ALA A 125 -10.52 10.98 -3.10
N ILE A 126 -11.41 10.08 -2.67
CA ILE A 126 -12.55 10.39 -1.80
C ILE A 126 -12.07 11.03 -0.50
N THR A 127 -11.03 10.45 0.11
CA THR A 127 -10.42 10.96 1.34
C THR A 127 -9.85 12.38 1.15
N LEU A 128 -9.12 12.63 0.06
CA LEU A 128 -8.55 13.96 -0.19
C LEU A 128 -9.63 15.00 -0.47
N VAL A 129 -10.65 14.65 -1.25
CA VAL A 129 -11.80 15.53 -1.53
C VAL A 129 -12.55 15.86 -0.24
N ALA A 130 -12.82 14.87 0.61
CA ALA A 130 -13.42 15.12 1.92
C ALA A 130 -12.54 16.04 2.80
N GLY A 131 -11.22 15.87 2.70
CA GLY A 131 -10.20 16.68 3.38
C GLY A 131 -10.27 18.15 3.05
N VAL A 132 -10.37 18.45 1.76
CA VAL A 132 -10.45 19.83 1.28
C VAL A 132 -11.82 20.44 1.59
N LEU A 133 -12.92 19.70 1.35
CA LEU A 133 -14.28 20.24 1.45
C LEU A 133 -14.77 20.40 2.89
N PHE A 134 -14.66 19.35 3.71
CA PHE A 134 -15.24 19.32 5.05
C PHE A 134 -14.23 19.69 6.13
N PHE A 135 -12.97 19.35 5.91
CA PHE A 135 -11.93 19.41 6.92
C PHE A 135 -10.92 20.55 6.73
N LYS A 136 -11.09 21.35 5.67
CA LYS A 136 -10.29 22.54 5.34
C LYS A 136 -8.78 22.27 5.34
N VAL A 137 -8.36 21.08 4.90
CA VAL A 137 -6.93 20.77 4.73
C VAL A 137 -6.38 21.70 3.64
N PRO A 138 -5.26 22.42 3.87
CA PRO A 138 -4.70 23.43 2.97
C PRO A 138 -4.00 22.81 1.75
N ILE A 139 -4.70 21.94 1.02
CA ILE A 139 -4.23 21.39 -0.25
C ILE A 139 -4.74 22.31 -1.35
N ASN A 140 -3.83 23.07 -1.96
CA ASN A 140 -4.16 23.86 -3.13
C ASN A 140 -3.69 23.10 -4.39
N PRO A 141 -4.63 22.63 -5.24
CA PRO A 141 -4.28 21.85 -6.44
C PRO A 141 -3.47 22.65 -7.47
N VAL A 142 -3.50 23.98 -7.40
CA VAL A 142 -2.75 24.86 -8.32
C VAL A 142 -1.27 24.94 -7.93
N THR A 143 -0.96 24.93 -6.64
CA THR A 143 0.43 25.01 -6.14
C THR A 143 1.07 23.64 -5.95
N ALA A 144 0.28 22.57 -6.06
CA ALA A 144 0.78 21.20 -5.93
C ALA A 144 1.72 20.85 -7.09
N ASN A 145 2.86 20.23 -6.77
CA ASN A 145 3.81 19.73 -7.75
C ASN A 145 3.36 18.35 -8.25
N TRP A 146 2.46 18.35 -9.23
CA TRP A 146 1.93 17.13 -9.84
C TRP A 146 3.00 16.20 -10.44
N PRO A 147 4.04 16.69 -11.16
CA PRO A 147 5.12 15.82 -11.63
C PRO A 147 5.84 15.08 -10.50
N MET A 148 6.13 15.78 -9.40
CA MET A 148 6.76 15.17 -8.23
C MET A 148 5.84 14.15 -7.56
N LEU A 149 4.54 14.46 -7.44
CA LEU A 149 3.55 13.54 -6.89
C LEU A 149 3.45 12.26 -7.72
N LEU A 150 3.37 12.37 -9.05
CA LEU A 150 3.27 11.22 -9.95
C LEU A 150 4.54 10.36 -9.92
N ALA A 151 5.73 10.99 -9.89
CA ALA A 151 6.99 10.27 -9.75
C ALA A 151 7.10 9.54 -8.40
N ALA A 152 6.71 10.20 -7.30
CA ALA A 152 6.69 9.60 -5.97
C ALA A 152 5.68 8.46 -5.88
N MET A 153 4.49 8.63 -6.46
CA MET A 153 3.46 7.59 -6.55
C MET A 153 3.95 6.37 -7.34
N ALA A 154 4.50 6.57 -8.54
CA ALA A 154 5.00 5.47 -9.36
C ALA A 154 6.05 4.64 -8.61
N LEU A 155 7.01 5.31 -7.96
CA LEU A 155 8.10 4.66 -7.27
C LEU A 155 7.64 4.01 -5.94
N GLY A 156 6.80 4.70 -5.17
CA GLY A 156 6.22 4.16 -3.94
C GLY A 156 5.32 2.95 -4.18
N VAL A 157 4.42 3.01 -5.16
CA VAL A 157 3.54 1.89 -5.52
C VAL A 157 4.35 0.69 -6.01
N LEU A 158 5.41 0.92 -6.80
CA LEU A 158 6.32 -0.14 -7.21
C LEU A 158 7.00 -0.81 -6.00
N CYS A 159 7.46 -0.01 -5.03
CA CYS A 159 8.05 -0.54 -3.80
C CYS A 159 7.04 -1.35 -2.97
N LEU A 160 5.83 -0.82 -2.77
CA LEU A 160 4.75 -1.49 -2.04
C LEU A 160 4.35 -2.80 -2.73
N THR A 161 4.38 -2.83 -4.06
CA THR A 161 4.16 -4.04 -4.84
C THR A 161 5.22 -5.09 -4.54
N PHE A 162 6.51 -4.74 -4.53
CA PHE A 162 7.57 -5.69 -4.20
C PHE A 162 7.43 -6.23 -2.78
N MET A 163 7.04 -5.39 -1.82
CA MET A 163 6.72 -5.83 -0.45
C MET A 163 5.52 -6.78 -0.43
N GLY A 164 4.44 -6.46 -1.16
CA GLY A 164 3.25 -7.31 -1.28
C GLY A 164 3.53 -8.66 -1.95
N ILE A 165 4.36 -8.69 -3.00
CA ILE A 165 4.81 -9.93 -3.65
C ILE A 165 5.66 -10.76 -2.70
N THR A 166 6.54 -10.14 -1.92
CA THR A 166 7.36 -10.84 -0.92
C THR A 166 6.48 -11.50 0.14
N LEU A 167 5.47 -10.78 0.64
CA LEU A 167 4.50 -11.33 1.59
C LEU A 167 3.65 -12.44 0.98
N GLY A 168 3.13 -12.26 -0.22
CA GLY A 168 2.39 -13.31 -0.93
C GLY A 168 3.24 -14.54 -1.19
N ALA A 169 4.50 -14.37 -1.61
CA ALA A 169 5.40 -15.50 -1.77
C ALA A 169 5.58 -16.26 -0.45
N TRP A 170 5.72 -15.56 0.67
CA TRP A 170 5.81 -16.19 1.99
C TRP A 170 4.54 -16.99 2.36
N THR A 171 3.34 -16.50 2.02
CA THR A 171 2.10 -17.23 2.32
C THR A 171 2.00 -18.58 1.61
N LEU A 172 2.68 -18.79 0.48
CA LEU A 172 2.78 -20.09 -0.18
C LEU A 172 3.35 -21.18 0.75
N THR A 173 4.19 -20.81 1.71
CA THR A 173 4.82 -21.75 2.66
C THR A 173 4.05 -21.95 3.96
N LEU A 174 3.00 -21.16 4.18
CA LEU A 174 2.19 -21.24 5.38
C LEU A 174 1.08 -22.28 5.17
N ARG A 175 1.04 -23.26 6.08
CA ARG A 175 -0.03 -24.28 6.15
C ARG A 175 -1.30 -23.79 6.84
N ILE A 176 -1.24 -22.61 7.46
CA ILE A 176 -2.38 -21.95 8.11
C ILE A 176 -3.07 -21.05 7.08
N GLU A 177 -4.26 -20.55 7.39
CA GLU A 177 -4.97 -19.52 6.62
C GLU A 177 -4.73 -18.12 7.21
N PRO A 178 -3.58 -17.47 6.93
CA PRO A 178 -3.24 -16.18 7.52
C PRO A 178 -3.93 -15.04 6.76
N TRP A 179 -5.26 -15.08 6.67
CA TRP A 179 -6.07 -14.09 5.94
C TRP A 179 -5.66 -12.67 6.28
N PHE A 180 -5.33 -12.36 7.53
CA PHE A 180 -4.99 -11.00 7.97
C PHE A 180 -3.51 -10.62 7.87
N VAL A 181 -2.64 -11.42 7.25
CA VAL A 181 -1.19 -11.15 7.26
C VAL A 181 -0.82 -9.85 6.55
N GLY A 182 -1.48 -9.53 5.44
CA GLY A 182 -1.25 -8.30 4.69
C GLY A 182 -1.56 -7.07 5.53
N GLU A 183 -2.73 -7.06 6.16
CA GLU A 183 -3.18 -5.98 7.06
C GLU A 183 -2.34 -5.91 8.32
N ALA A 184 -1.94 -7.05 8.91
CA ALA A 184 -1.13 -7.07 10.12
C ALA A 184 0.25 -6.44 9.88
N VAL A 185 0.89 -6.77 8.75
CA VAL A 185 2.17 -6.15 8.37
C VAL A 185 1.97 -4.68 8.03
N ALA A 186 0.91 -4.33 7.29
CA ALA A 186 0.58 -2.93 7.03
C ALA A 186 0.30 -2.16 8.33
N ALA A 187 -0.37 -2.74 9.32
CA ALA A 187 -0.62 -2.11 10.61
C ALA A 187 0.68 -1.91 11.41
N ALA A 188 1.60 -2.88 11.38
CA ALA A 188 2.92 -2.72 11.99
C ALA A 188 3.71 -1.59 11.33
N LEU A 189 3.74 -1.55 9.99
CA LEU A 189 4.42 -0.49 9.23
C LEU A 189 3.81 0.90 9.48
N TYR A 190 2.53 0.96 9.84
CA TYR A 190 1.81 2.21 10.07
C TYR A 190 2.38 2.99 11.25
N LEU A 191 2.79 2.24 12.28
CA LEU A 191 3.41 2.78 13.49
C LEU A 191 4.79 3.38 13.22
N PHE A 192 5.58 2.76 12.33
CA PHE A 192 6.99 3.12 12.12
C PHE A 192 7.20 4.06 10.92
N SER A 193 6.25 4.16 10.00
CA SER A 193 6.38 4.92 8.73
C SER A 193 6.18 6.43 8.84
N GLY A 194 5.91 6.93 10.04
CA GLY A 194 5.66 8.36 10.23
C GLY A 194 4.31 8.85 9.67
N ALA A 195 3.36 7.94 9.43
CA ALA A 195 2.06 8.24 8.82
C ALA A 195 1.09 8.95 9.80
N ILE A 196 1.03 8.49 11.05
CA ILE A 196 0.19 9.07 12.12
C ILE A 196 0.91 10.16 12.89
N PHE A 197 2.18 9.94 13.19
CA PHE A 197 2.99 10.83 14.00
C PHE A 197 4.42 10.86 13.48
N PRO A 198 5.20 11.89 13.79
CA PRO A 198 6.60 11.98 13.39
C PRO A 198 7.45 10.88 14.01
N ILE A 199 8.42 10.37 13.25
CA ILE A 199 9.37 9.35 13.73
C ILE A 199 10.15 9.84 14.95
N THR A 200 10.35 11.15 15.11
CA THR A 200 11.04 11.75 16.26
C THR A 200 10.32 11.54 17.60
N ILE A 201 9.01 11.20 17.58
CA ILE A 201 8.24 10.88 18.78
C ILE A 201 8.55 9.44 19.26
N LEU A 202 9.03 8.55 18.38
CA LEU A 202 9.40 7.20 18.78
C LEU A 202 10.61 7.21 19.73
N PRO A 203 10.69 6.25 20.68
CA PRO A 203 11.88 6.01 21.47
C PRO A 203 13.13 5.89 20.59
N ARG A 204 14.27 6.43 21.03
CA ARG A 204 15.51 6.49 20.23
C ARG A 204 15.93 5.14 19.63
N PHE A 205 15.65 4.03 20.31
CA PHE A 205 15.97 2.69 19.82
C PHE A 205 15.05 2.18 18.70
N LEU A 206 13.83 2.73 18.56
CA LEU A 206 12.87 2.37 17.49
C LEU A 206 12.98 3.27 16.26
N GLN A 207 13.56 4.47 16.38
CA GLN A 207 13.72 5.40 15.26
C GLN A 207 14.45 4.81 14.04
N PRO A 208 15.52 4.00 14.19
CA PRO A 208 16.21 3.40 13.05
C PRO A 208 15.29 2.53 12.18
N ILE A 209 14.31 1.85 12.78
CA ILE A 209 13.33 1.03 12.05
C ILE A 209 12.54 1.92 11.08
N GLY A 210 12.07 3.07 11.54
CA GLY A 210 11.33 4.01 10.70
C GLY A 210 12.14 4.54 9.52
N PHE A 211 13.45 4.74 9.69
CA PHE A 211 14.34 5.20 8.62
C PHE A 211 14.72 4.10 7.60
N ILE A 212 14.54 2.82 7.92
CA ILE A 212 14.74 1.74 6.94
C ILE A 212 13.53 1.61 6.01
N LEU A 213 12.36 2.07 6.45
CA LEU A 213 11.12 1.86 5.72
C LEU A 213 10.99 2.80 4.50
N PRO A 214 10.65 2.27 3.31
CA PRO A 214 10.43 3.09 2.12
C PRO A 214 9.25 4.04 2.30
N ILE A 215 8.22 3.61 3.06
CA ILE A 215 6.98 4.36 3.27
C ILE A 215 7.28 5.72 3.91
N THR A 216 8.27 5.81 4.79
CA THR A 216 8.72 7.05 5.42
C THR A 216 9.11 8.11 4.39
N TYR A 217 9.99 7.76 3.46
CA TYR A 217 10.48 8.67 2.42
C TYR A 217 9.40 8.96 1.37
N TRP A 218 8.57 7.96 1.07
CA TRP A 218 7.46 8.10 0.13
C TRP A 218 6.40 9.08 0.64
N LEU A 219 5.95 8.96 1.89
CA LEU A 219 4.98 9.87 2.49
C LEU A 219 5.55 11.30 2.61
N GLU A 220 6.83 11.44 2.91
CA GLU A 220 7.50 12.75 2.92
C GLU A 220 7.49 13.41 1.53
N LEU A 221 7.82 12.66 0.47
CA LEU A 221 7.77 13.15 -0.91
C LEU A 221 6.34 13.58 -1.30
N ILE A 222 5.33 12.81 -0.93
CA ILE A 222 3.92 13.15 -1.18
C ILE A 222 3.54 14.45 -0.48
N ARG A 223 3.90 14.61 0.81
CA ARG A 223 3.61 15.83 1.57
C ARG A 223 4.27 17.05 0.94
N ARG A 224 5.55 16.94 0.54
CA ARG A 224 6.27 18.02 -0.15
C ARG A 224 5.66 18.35 -1.51
N ALA A 225 5.13 17.36 -2.22
CA ALA A 225 4.47 17.57 -3.50
C ALA A 225 3.12 18.30 -3.35
N LEU A 226 2.33 17.97 -2.32
CA LEU A 226 0.98 18.53 -2.13
C LEU A 226 0.94 19.85 -1.36
N LEU A 227 1.82 20.01 -0.37
CA LEU A 227 1.81 21.16 0.54
C LEU A 227 3.03 22.09 0.36
N GLY A 228 4.00 21.72 -0.49
CA GLY A 228 5.24 22.47 -0.72
C GLY A 228 6.33 22.20 0.32
N THR A 229 7.48 22.87 0.17
CA THR A 229 8.66 22.68 1.01
C THR A 229 8.48 23.18 2.45
N GLY A 230 7.60 24.17 2.67
CA GLY A 230 7.29 24.70 4.00
C GLY A 230 6.38 23.80 4.85
N ALA A 231 5.88 22.71 4.28
CA ALA A 231 4.94 21.80 4.94
C ALA A 231 5.56 20.52 5.48
N ALA A 232 6.89 20.42 5.46
CA ALA A 232 7.61 19.54 6.38
C ALA A 232 7.40 20.08 7.80
N ALA A 233 6.22 19.82 8.37
CA ALA A 233 5.85 20.22 9.74
C ALA A 233 6.85 19.68 10.78
N PHE A 234 7.69 18.71 10.39
CA PHE A 234 8.72 18.11 11.22
C PHE A 234 10.09 18.13 10.55
N PRO A 235 11.14 18.54 11.28
CA PRO A 235 12.49 18.68 10.74
C PRO A 235 13.20 17.34 10.46
N THR A 236 12.55 16.20 10.72
CA THR A 236 13.13 14.85 10.66
C THR A 236 13.85 14.56 9.34
N LEU A 237 13.27 15.00 8.22
CA LEU A 237 13.84 14.82 6.88
C LEU A 237 14.12 16.16 6.19
N ALA A 238 13.99 17.28 6.90
CA ALA A 238 14.15 18.62 6.32
C ALA A 238 15.57 18.86 5.78
N GLY A 239 16.58 18.18 6.34
CA GLY A 239 17.96 18.23 5.83
C GLY A 239 18.20 17.51 4.51
N PHE A 240 17.25 16.69 4.04
CA PHE A 240 17.37 15.99 2.76
C PHE A 240 16.68 16.75 1.63
N GLY A 241 17.38 16.92 0.51
CA GLY A 241 16.78 17.43 -0.72
C GLY A 241 15.81 16.43 -1.36
N ASN A 242 14.87 16.92 -2.16
CA ASN A 242 13.89 16.04 -2.84
C ASN A 242 14.57 14.97 -3.71
N GLY A 243 15.65 15.33 -4.41
CA GLY A 243 16.44 14.37 -5.20
C GLY A 243 17.10 13.28 -4.35
N GLN A 244 17.56 13.62 -3.14
CA GLN A 244 18.11 12.64 -2.20
C GLN A 244 17.02 11.69 -1.70
N LEU A 245 15.83 12.21 -1.37
CA LEU A 245 14.69 11.38 -0.97
C LEU A 245 14.27 10.42 -2.08
N PHE A 246 14.21 10.89 -3.33
CA PHE A 246 13.98 10.01 -4.48
C PHE A 246 15.09 8.97 -4.66
N GLY A 247 16.36 9.35 -4.48
CA GLY A 247 17.50 8.44 -4.54
C GLY A 247 17.44 7.35 -3.47
N ILE A 248 17.14 7.73 -2.22
CA ILE A 248 16.97 6.80 -1.09
C ILE A 248 15.80 5.86 -1.37
N LEU A 249 14.63 6.40 -1.72
CA LEU A 249 13.45 5.58 -2.02
C LEU A 249 13.71 4.66 -3.21
N GLY A 250 14.40 5.14 -4.25
CA GLY A 250 14.83 4.35 -5.41
C GLY A 250 15.77 3.21 -5.02
N GLY A 251 16.78 3.48 -4.20
CA GLY A 251 17.71 2.47 -3.68
C GLY A 251 17.01 1.39 -2.86
N ILE A 252 16.13 1.81 -1.93
CA ILE A 252 15.31 0.89 -1.13
C ILE A 252 14.36 0.07 -2.03
N THR A 253 13.74 0.70 -3.03
CA THR A 253 12.86 0.02 -3.98
C THR A 253 13.60 -1.04 -4.79
N ALA A 254 14.82 -0.74 -5.24
CA ALA A 254 15.67 -1.72 -5.92
C ALA A 254 16.04 -2.89 -5.00
N ALA A 255 16.39 -2.61 -3.74
CA ALA A 255 16.66 -3.65 -2.75
C ALA A 255 15.44 -4.55 -2.50
N PHE A 256 14.25 -3.97 -2.30
CA PHE A 256 13.01 -4.74 -2.16
C PHE A 256 12.64 -5.50 -3.44
N GLY A 257 12.94 -4.96 -4.62
CA GLY A 257 12.77 -5.68 -5.89
C GLY A 257 13.65 -6.92 -5.99
N LEU A 258 14.91 -6.83 -5.56
CA LEU A 258 15.80 -7.99 -5.45
C LEU A 258 15.29 -8.99 -4.41
N ILE A 259 14.92 -8.52 -3.22
CA ILE A 259 14.35 -9.36 -2.16
C ILE A 259 13.11 -10.09 -2.68
N ALA A 260 12.19 -9.39 -3.35
CA ALA A 260 10.98 -9.99 -3.89
C ALA A 260 11.30 -11.08 -4.94
N ALA A 261 12.29 -10.84 -5.81
CA ALA A 261 12.72 -11.83 -6.80
C ALA A 261 13.34 -13.08 -6.15
N PHE A 262 14.19 -12.91 -5.13
CA PHE A 262 14.79 -14.02 -4.40
C PHE A 262 13.76 -14.76 -3.53
N ALA A 263 12.96 -14.03 -2.77
CA ALA A 263 11.91 -14.56 -1.90
C ALA A 263 10.89 -15.34 -2.71
N TYR A 264 10.42 -14.81 -3.85
CA TYR A 264 9.51 -15.55 -4.72
C TYR A 264 10.12 -16.88 -5.18
N ARG A 265 11.35 -16.88 -5.71
CA ARG A 265 12.00 -18.14 -6.16
C ARG A 265 12.20 -19.13 -5.03
N TYR A 266 12.60 -18.65 -3.87
CA TYR A 266 12.84 -19.48 -2.68
C TYR A 266 11.54 -20.10 -2.18
N PHE A 267 10.52 -19.28 -1.91
CA PHE A 267 9.26 -19.76 -1.37
C PHE A 267 8.44 -20.57 -2.37
N ASP A 268 8.47 -20.23 -3.67
CA ASP A 268 7.87 -21.05 -4.73
C ASP A 268 8.49 -22.44 -4.76
N ARG A 269 9.83 -22.54 -4.71
CA ARG A 269 10.53 -23.83 -4.65
C ARG A 269 10.15 -24.63 -3.40
N VAL A 270 10.20 -24.00 -2.23
CA VAL A 270 9.84 -24.65 -0.95
C VAL A 270 8.39 -25.13 -0.96
N ALA A 271 7.47 -24.34 -1.51
CA ALA A 271 6.06 -24.72 -1.59
C ALA A 271 5.85 -25.90 -2.54
N ARG A 272 6.56 -25.97 -3.67
CA ARG A 272 6.50 -27.12 -4.60
C ARG A 272 7.11 -28.38 -3.99
N ASP A 273 8.30 -28.27 -3.41
CA ASP A 273 9.03 -29.40 -2.83
C ASP A 273 8.23 -30.05 -1.69
N ASN A 274 7.43 -29.27 -0.97
CA ASN A 274 6.59 -29.74 0.14
C ASN A 274 5.12 -30.01 -0.23
N GLY A 275 4.72 -29.91 -1.50
CA GLY A 275 3.33 -30.13 -1.92
C GLY A 275 2.32 -29.15 -1.30
N MET A 276 2.71 -27.88 -1.12
CA MET A 276 1.88 -26.85 -0.48
C MET A 276 1.01 -26.04 -1.46
N ILE A 277 1.14 -26.28 -2.77
CA ILE A 277 0.38 -25.53 -3.79
C ILE A 277 -1.10 -25.94 -3.80
N ASP A 278 -1.38 -27.19 -3.47
CA ASP A 278 -2.72 -27.78 -3.39
C ASP A 278 -3.08 -28.26 -1.98
N SER A 279 -2.24 -27.95 -0.97
CA SER A 279 -2.55 -28.26 0.42
C SER A 279 -3.79 -27.48 0.85
N GLN A 280 -4.80 -28.19 1.34
CA GLN A 280 -6.04 -27.62 1.85
C GLN A 280 -6.06 -27.76 3.37
N ASN A 281 -6.48 -26.71 4.07
CA ASN A 281 -7.03 -26.90 5.41
C ASN A 281 -8.51 -27.29 5.31
N ASN A 282 -8.88 -28.34 6.03
CA ASN A 282 -10.25 -28.87 6.08
C ASN A 282 -11.08 -28.26 7.23
N PHE A 283 -10.72 -27.07 7.72
CA PHE A 283 -11.34 -26.46 8.89
C PHE A 283 -12.07 -25.17 8.52
#